data_AF-A0A5P8M7Q1-F1
#
_entry.id   AF-A0A5P8M7Q1-F1
#
_cell.length_a   1.000
_cell.length_b   1.000
_cell.length_c   1.000
_cell.angle_alpha   90.00
_cell.angle_beta   90.00
_cell.angle_gamma   90.00
#
_symmetry.space_group_name_H-M   'P 1'
#
loop_
_entity.id
_entity.type
_entity.pdbx_description
1 polymer ?
#
loop_
_entity_poly.entity_id
_entity_poly.type
_entity_poly.pdbx_seq_one_letter_code
_entity_poly.pdbx_strand_id
1 'polypeptide(L)'
;MAIITVWRQEFSDYRHIHNINATEEQTVRIYMPWPGHSVRFQLTAEFDEVPIHVRAMSVSRGDDMPLPVTVGGQDRFDVLPRLTRWTDWVDLNLAGGEWLTIYIHATNHTIRTLGSVSATNLIDPGQAEADERFFGVNAVQAAVDVDQPVRRLVFFGDSLTNMSRFSAPLARKLVKRGIVTANHGISGNRLLYPGHGLSPWVHSFGEAGIRRIDHLLVTEPPAMLLFMEGLNDLLHPGTESPARELPSAAGLNQGIDAVAAKCADRHVTFIPMTITPFGQSQLSGIEAWSPEKEKIRQAVNDHIRSFPYAIDLASQVASTADSSVLDAVYDRGDHIHFSVPGGREAAKFLYADLRKQKLV
;
A
#
# COMPACT_ATOMS: atom_id res chain seq x y z
N MET A 1 -2.24 -24.31 14.97
CA MET A 1 -1.23 -23.60 14.17
C MET A 1 -1.65 -23.37 12.72
N ALA A 2 -1.79 -22.11 12.32
CA ALA A 2 -2.02 -21.64 10.96
C ALA A 2 -0.84 -20.79 10.48
N ILE A 3 -0.57 -20.76 9.18
CA ILE A 3 0.43 -19.88 8.57
C ILE A 3 -0.31 -18.67 8.00
N ILE A 4 0.03 -17.48 8.49
CA ILE A 4 -0.69 -16.25 8.13
C ILE A 4 0.30 -15.19 7.65
N THR A 5 0.04 -14.61 6.48
CA THR A 5 0.71 -13.37 6.08
C THR A 5 0.17 -12.23 6.95
N VAL A 6 0.98 -11.82 7.93
CA VAL A 6 0.61 -10.84 8.97
C VAL A 6 1.02 -9.41 8.61
N TRP A 7 1.88 -9.26 7.61
CA TRP A 7 2.27 -8.00 7.03
C TRP A 7 2.59 -8.18 5.54
N ARG A 8 2.19 -7.20 4.72
CA ARG A 8 2.55 -7.12 3.30
C ARG A 8 2.48 -5.68 2.80
N GLN A 9 3.43 -5.34 1.94
CA GLN A 9 3.52 -4.08 1.23
C GLN A 9 3.78 -4.35 -0.26
N GLU A 10 3.04 -3.68 -1.13
CA GLU A 10 3.30 -3.70 -2.58
C GLU A 10 4.56 -2.90 -2.91
N PHE A 11 5.36 -3.44 -3.84
CA PHE A 11 6.58 -2.83 -4.33
C PHE A 11 6.36 -2.34 -5.76
N SER A 12 7.14 -1.35 -6.18
CA SER A 12 7.07 -0.73 -7.50
C SER A 12 8.43 -0.73 -8.20
N ASP A 13 8.42 -0.47 -9.50
CA ASP A 13 9.63 -0.34 -10.32
C ASP A 13 10.22 1.07 -10.26
N TYR A 14 11.26 1.23 -9.45
CA TYR A 14 12.03 2.46 -9.32
C TYR A 14 13.34 2.43 -10.14
N ARG A 15 13.27 2.04 -11.41
CA ARG A 15 14.44 1.95 -12.32
C ARG A 15 15.33 3.19 -12.47
N HIS A 16 14.85 4.37 -12.08
CA HIS A 16 15.61 5.63 -12.16
C HIS A 16 16.44 5.93 -10.91
N ILE A 17 16.26 5.14 -9.84
CA ILE A 17 17.06 5.29 -8.63
C ILE A 17 18.31 4.44 -8.79
N HIS A 18 19.45 5.12 -8.66
CA HIS A 18 20.74 4.49 -8.62
C HIS A 18 21.31 4.67 -7.21
N ASN A 19 22.07 3.69 -6.73
CA ASN A 19 22.75 3.77 -5.44
C ASN A 19 21.83 3.84 -4.21
N ILE A 20 20.68 3.16 -4.24
CA ILE A 20 19.74 3.06 -3.10
C ILE A 20 20.37 2.37 -1.87
N ASN A 21 21.40 1.55 -2.09
CA ASN A 21 22.03 0.73 -1.06
C ASN A 21 23.56 0.95 -1.04
N ALA A 22 23.96 2.22 -0.89
CA ALA A 22 25.36 2.65 -0.96
C ALA A 22 26.26 2.01 0.14
N THR A 23 25.69 1.72 1.31
CA THR A 23 26.38 1.10 2.45
C THR A 23 26.40 -0.42 2.37
N GLU A 24 25.72 -1.01 1.38
CA GLU A 24 25.39 -2.44 1.31
C GLU A 24 24.52 -2.96 2.47
N GLU A 25 24.12 -2.08 3.39
CA GLU A 25 23.39 -2.39 4.61
C GLU A 25 22.05 -1.67 4.63
N GLN A 26 20.98 -2.42 4.94
CA GLN A 26 19.66 -1.88 5.18
C GLN A 26 19.09 -2.42 6.49
N THR A 27 18.56 -1.53 7.32
CA THR A 27 17.78 -1.89 8.50
C THR A 27 16.35 -1.43 8.31
N VAL A 28 15.39 -2.36 8.35
CA VAL A 28 13.95 -2.05 8.30
C VAL A 28 13.29 -2.61 9.53
N ARG A 29 12.44 -1.81 10.17
CA ARG A 29 11.62 -2.27 11.28
C ARG A 29 10.20 -2.50 10.80
N ILE A 30 9.61 -3.63 11.14
CA ILE A 30 8.23 -3.97 10.80
C ILE A 30 7.46 -4.23 12.08
N TYR A 31 6.35 -3.52 12.24
CA TYR A 31 5.44 -3.76 13.34
C TYR A 31 4.72 -5.09 13.08
N MET A 32 4.77 -5.97 14.07
CA MET A 32 4.12 -7.27 14.04
C MET A 32 2.87 -7.20 14.91
N PRO A 33 1.69 -6.96 14.32
CA PRO A 33 0.49 -6.79 15.11
C PRO A 33 0.01 -8.08 15.77
N TRP A 34 0.43 -9.24 15.27
CA TRP A 34 -0.07 -10.54 15.69
C TRP A 34 0.97 -11.33 16.47
N PRO A 35 0.55 -12.14 17.45
CA PRO A 35 1.43 -13.12 18.08
C PRO A 35 1.83 -14.20 17.08
N GLY A 36 2.92 -14.92 17.35
CA GLY A 36 3.38 -16.03 16.54
C GLY A 36 4.60 -16.70 17.15
N HIS A 37 4.82 -17.98 16.84
CA HIS A 37 5.94 -18.77 17.39
C HIS A 37 7.19 -18.71 16.51
N SER A 38 6.96 -18.53 15.22
CA SER A 38 8.02 -18.39 14.23
C SER A 38 7.58 -17.45 13.12
N VAL A 39 8.56 -16.85 12.45
CA VAL A 39 8.35 -15.96 11.31
C VAL A 39 9.20 -16.37 10.13
N ARG A 40 8.75 -16.03 8.93
CA ARG A 40 9.57 -16.06 7.72
C ARG A 40 9.27 -14.85 6.84
N PHE A 41 10.22 -14.49 6.00
CA PHE A 41 10.18 -13.28 5.20
C PHE A 41 10.10 -13.65 3.73
N GLN A 42 9.28 -12.94 2.96
CA GLN A 42 9.36 -12.97 1.52
C GLN A 42 10.20 -11.80 1.06
N LEU A 43 11.23 -12.09 0.27
CA LEU A 43 11.98 -11.10 -0.46
C LEU A 43 11.50 -11.06 -1.92
N THR A 44 11.53 -9.87 -2.54
CA THR A 44 11.14 -9.67 -3.93
C THR A 44 12.24 -8.98 -4.74
N ALA A 45 12.41 -9.45 -5.97
CA ALA A 45 13.24 -8.84 -7.02
C ALA A 45 12.44 -8.71 -8.33
N GLU A 46 11.12 -8.53 -8.22
CA GLU A 46 10.14 -8.55 -9.31
C GLU A 46 10.47 -7.60 -10.48
N PHE A 47 11.08 -6.45 -10.19
CA PHE A 47 11.47 -5.45 -11.18
C PHE A 47 12.96 -5.41 -11.50
N ASP A 48 13.77 -6.22 -10.80
CA ASP A 48 15.21 -6.27 -11.00
C ASP A 48 15.60 -7.07 -12.25
N GLU A 49 16.78 -6.75 -12.77
CA GLU A 49 17.37 -7.42 -13.95
C GLU A 49 18.54 -8.33 -13.59
N VAL A 50 19.10 -8.18 -12.40
CA VAL A 50 20.18 -9.02 -11.85
C VAL A 50 19.78 -9.51 -10.45
N PRO A 51 20.31 -10.65 -9.98
CA PRO A 51 19.96 -11.15 -8.66
C PRO A 51 20.30 -10.14 -7.56
N ILE A 52 19.45 -10.08 -6.52
CA ILE A 52 19.80 -9.41 -5.26
C ILE A 52 20.63 -10.40 -4.45
N HIS A 53 21.90 -10.07 -4.23
CA HIS A 53 22.89 -10.88 -3.54
C HIS A 53 22.88 -10.59 -2.04
N VAL A 54 22.10 -11.36 -1.28
CA VAL A 54 22.04 -11.25 0.18
C VAL A 54 23.22 -12.03 0.77
N ARG A 55 24.10 -11.33 1.47
CA ARG A 55 25.32 -11.89 2.09
C ARG A 55 25.15 -12.17 3.57
N ALA A 56 24.24 -11.46 4.23
CA ALA A 56 23.73 -11.82 5.53
C ALA A 56 22.32 -11.21 5.69
N MET A 57 21.46 -11.91 6.42
CA MET A 57 20.19 -11.37 6.89
C MET A 57 19.96 -11.85 8.31
N SER A 58 19.47 -10.96 9.18
CA SER A 58 19.10 -11.33 10.54
C SER A 58 17.87 -10.56 11.00
N VAL A 59 17.21 -11.06 12.04
CA VAL A 59 16.05 -10.42 12.64
C VAL A 59 16.20 -10.39 14.16
N SER A 60 15.89 -9.26 14.77
CA SER A 60 15.73 -9.15 16.23
C SER A 60 14.33 -8.67 16.59
N ARG A 61 13.93 -8.98 17.82
CA ARG A 61 12.74 -8.41 18.46
C ARG A 61 13.21 -7.44 19.54
N GLY A 62 12.87 -6.16 19.40
CA GLY A 62 13.37 -5.14 20.32
C GLY A 62 14.90 -5.12 20.39
N ASP A 63 15.45 -5.20 21.60
CA ASP A 63 16.89 -5.21 21.86
C ASP A 63 17.48 -6.62 22.00
N ASP A 64 16.70 -7.67 21.67
CA ASP A 64 17.18 -9.06 21.67
C ASP A 64 18.33 -9.24 20.65
N MET A 65 19.21 -10.21 20.90
CA MET A 65 20.26 -10.57 19.96
C MET A 65 19.67 -10.99 18.60
N PRO A 66 20.17 -10.46 17.45
CA PRO A 66 19.68 -10.84 16.14
C PRO A 66 19.86 -12.33 15.85
N LEU A 67 18.79 -12.97 15.38
CA LEU A 67 18.77 -14.35 14.91
C LEU A 67 19.04 -14.40 13.40
N PRO A 68 19.83 -15.36 12.91
CA PRO A 68 20.11 -15.48 11.48
C PRO A 68 18.85 -15.85 10.70
N VAL A 69 18.70 -15.27 9.52
CA VAL A 69 17.66 -15.60 8.55
C VAL A 69 18.33 -16.32 7.38
N THR A 70 17.90 -17.54 7.08
CA THR A 70 18.54 -18.41 6.09
C THR A 70 17.60 -18.78 4.94
N VAL A 71 18.16 -19.37 3.88
CA VAL A 71 17.39 -20.13 2.89
C VAL A 71 18.04 -21.49 2.64
N GLY A 72 17.30 -22.57 2.87
CA GLY A 72 17.86 -23.92 2.79
C GLY A 72 19.04 -24.13 3.76
N GLY A 73 19.00 -23.46 4.92
CA GLY A 73 20.06 -23.48 5.93
C GLY A 73 21.30 -22.64 5.60
N GLN A 74 21.32 -21.91 4.48
CA GLN A 74 22.44 -21.04 4.09
C GLN A 74 22.18 -19.59 4.52
N ASP A 75 23.20 -18.94 5.08
CA ASP A 75 23.21 -17.53 5.51
C ASP A 75 23.43 -16.54 4.34
N ARG A 76 23.83 -17.08 3.18
CA ARG A 76 24.03 -16.36 1.92
C ARG A 76 23.10 -16.92 0.86
N PHE A 77 22.36 -16.05 0.19
CA PHE A 77 21.43 -16.47 -0.85
C PHE A 77 21.13 -15.33 -1.83
N ASP A 78 20.69 -15.72 -3.03
CA ASP A 78 20.27 -14.77 -4.05
C ASP A 78 18.74 -14.75 -4.19
N VAL A 79 18.18 -13.56 -4.40
CA VAL A 79 16.82 -13.41 -4.92
C VAL A 79 16.94 -13.16 -6.42
N LEU A 80 16.52 -14.14 -7.23
CA LEU A 80 16.69 -14.07 -8.68
C LEU A 80 15.76 -13.00 -9.31
N PRO A 81 16.17 -12.39 -10.43
CA PRO A 81 15.37 -11.40 -11.15
C PRO A 81 13.95 -11.91 -11.43
N ARG A 82 12.96 -11.01 -11.33
CA ARG A 82 11.55 -11.28 -11.63
C ARG A 82 10.88 -12.32 -10.73
N LEU A 83 11.53 -12.71 -9.63
CA LEU A 83 11.04 -13.72 -8.72
C LEU A 83 10.91 -13.17 -7.29
N THR A 84 10.16 -13.92 -6.49
CA THR A 84 10.12 -13.77 -5.04
C THR A 84 10.72 -15.01 -4.38
N ARG A 85 11.21 -14.86 -3.15
CA ARG A 85 11.81 -15.96 -2.39
C ARG A 85 11.41 -15.89 -0.93
N TRP A 86 10.84 -16.96 -0.40
CA TRP A 86 10.61 -17.11 1.04
C TRP A 86 11.89 -17.60 1.72
N THR A 87 12.17 -17.06 2.90
CA THR A 87 13.21 -17.56 3.81
C THR A 87 12.75 -18.82 4.53
N ASP A 88 13.71 -19.50 5.14
CA ASP A 88 13.43 -20.50 6.18
C ASP A 88 12.68 -19.82 7.35
N TRP A 89 12.06 -20.65 8.18
CA TRP A 89 11.41 -20.20 9.41
C TRP A 89 12.47 -19.87 10.47
N VAL A 90 12.28 -18.74 11.14
CA VAL A 90 13.05 -18.33 12.32
C VAL A 90 12.15 -18.48 13.54
N ASP A 91 12.57 -19.31 14.50
CA ASP A 91 11.88 -19.47 15.78
C ASP A 91 12.03 -18.18 16.59
N LEU A 92 10.91 -17.47 16.72
CA LEU A 92 10.85 -16.16 17.34
C LEU A 92 9.45 -15.96 17.92
N ASN A 93 9.34 -16.13 19.23
CA ASN A 93 8.08 -15.98 19.94
C ASN A 93 7.69 -14.50 20.04
N LEU A 94 6.62 -14.13 19.33
CA LEU A 94 6.01 -12.80 19.33
C LEU A 94 4.75 -12.80 20.19
N ALA A 95 4.64 -11.83 21.08
CA ALA A 95 3.42 -11.55 21.83
C ALA A 95 2.37 -10.80 21.00
N GLY A 96 2.80 -10.24 19.86
CA GLY A 96 2.00 -9.34 19.05
C GLY A 96 2.04 -7.92 19.60
N GLY A 97 1.98 -6.97 18.68
CA GLY A 97 2.15 -5.56 18.96
C GLY A 97 3.59 -5.12 19.20
N GLU A 98 4.55 -5.90 18.69
CA GLU A 98 5.99 -5.69 18.84
C GLU A 98 6.61 -5.22 17.52
N TRP A 99 7.82 -4.67 17.58
CA TRP A 99 8.60 -4.33 16.38
C TRP A 99 9.68 -5.38 16.16
N LEU A 100 9.74 -5.90 14.94
CA LEU A 100 10.89 -6.64 14.44
C LEU A 100 11.86 -5.67 13.78
N THR A 101 13.14 -5.83 14.02
CA THR A 101 14.20 -5.15 13.29
C THR A 101 14.86 -6.17 12.37
N ILE A 102 14.85 -5.90 11.07
CA ILE A 102 15.40 -6.76 10.03
C ILE A 102 16.65 -6.08 9.49
N TYR A 103 17.77 -6.79 9.56
CA TYR A 103 19.06 -6.35 9.05
C TYR A 103 19.36 -7.13 7.77
N ILE A 104 19.71 -6.42 6.71
CA ILE A 104 20.02 -7.00 5.40
C ILE A 104 21.35 -6.43 4.93
N HIS A 105 22.36 -7.30 4.79
CA HIS A 105 23.59 -7.02 4.06
C HIS A 105 23.44 -7.56 2.63
N ALA A 106 23.34 -6.66 1.66
CA ALA A 106 23.23 -6.99 0.24
C ALA A 106 24.25 -6.20 -0.59
N THR A 107 24.99 -6.87 -1.49
CA THR A 107 26.09 -6.24 -2.24
C THR A 107 25.61 -5.43 -3.46
N ASN A 108 24.30 -5.40 -3.73
CA ASN A 108 23.75 -4.64 -4.84
C ASN A 108 23.60 -3.18 -4.44
N HIS A 109 24.23 -2.27 -5.20
CA HIS A 109 24.08 -0.82 -4.98
C HIS A 109 22.85 -0.27 -5.72
N THR A 110 22.45 -0.92 -6.82
CA THR A 110 21.23 -0.59 -7.58
C THR A 110 20.22 -1.72 -7.42
N ILE A 111 19.04 -1.38 -6.90
CA ILE A 111 17.89 -2.28 -6.75
C ILE A 111 16.66 -1.49 -7.21
N ARG A 112 15.88 -2.06 -8.14
CA ARG A 112 14.72 -1.41 -8.76
C ARG A 112 13.42 -1.74 -8.05
N THR A 113 13.32 -2.93 -7.48
CA THR A 113 12.13 -3.38 -6.76
C THR A 113 12.13 -2.78 -5.35
N LEU A 114 11.41 -1.68 -5.16
CA LEU A 114 11.37 -0.97 -3.87
C LEU A 114 9.93 -0.82 -3.37
N GLY A 115 9.76 -0.99 -2.07
CA GLY A 115 8.60 -0.51 -1.33
C GLY A 115 8.79 0.96 -0.97
N SER A 116 7.69 1.69 -0.79
CA SER A 116 7.70 3.09 -0.36
C SER A 116 6.61 3.34 0.68
N VAL A 117 6.95 4.04 1.77
CA VAL A 117 6.00 4.34 2.85
C VAL A 117 6.36 5.64 3.57
N SER A 118 5.40 6.56 3.68
CA SER A 118 5.60 7.85 4.37
C SER A 118 5.16 7.87 5.82
N ALA A 119 4.58 6.78 6.33
CA ALA A 119 4.07 6.70 7.70
C ALA A 119 4.75 5.57 8.48
N THR A 120 5.40 5.94 9.59
CA THR A 120 6.20 5.00 10.42
C THR A 120 5.38 4.18 11.43
N ASN A 121 4.08 3.98 11.17
CA ASN A 121 3.16 3.35 12.14
C ASN A 121 3.15 1.81 12.08
N LEU A 122 3.52 1.24 10.93
CA LEU A 122 3.60 -0.22 10.69
C LEU A 122 4.96 -0.68 10.16
N ILE A 123 5.73 0.23 9.59
CA ILE A 123 7.06 -0.02 9.05
C ILE A 123 7.87 1.23 9.24
N ASP A 124 9.14 1.08 9.57
CA ASP A 124 10.11 2.16 9.70
C ASP A 124 11.36 1.73 8.91
N PRO A 125 11.60 2.33 7.72
CA PRO A 125 12.70 1.92 6.85
C PRO A 125 14.08 2.32 7.36
N GLY A 126 14.20 2.95 8.54
CA GLY A 126 15.48 3.24 9.21
C GLY A 126 16.36 4.30 8.53
N GLN A 127 15.96 4.82 7.38
CA GLN A 127 16.64 5.89 6.65
C GLN A 127 16.18 7.27 7.11
N ALA A 128 17.02 8.30 6.90
CA ALA A 128 16.63 9.69 7.12
C ALA A 128 15.38 10.06 6.30
N GLU A 129 14.59 11.05 6.76
CA GLU A 129 13.28 11.46 6.19
C GLU A 129 13.25 11.70 4.67
N ALA A 130 14.41 11.79 4.00
CA ALA A 130 14.54 12.02 2.57
C ALA A 130 14.39 10.76 1.68
N ASP A 131 14.53 9.54 2.22
CA ASP A 131 14.32 8.30 1.44
C ASP A 131 13.40 7.30 2.15
N GLU A 132 12.11 7.42 1.86
CA GLU A 132 11.02 6.58 2.37
C GLU A 132 10.95 5.18 1.73
N ARG A 133 11.98 4.79 0.96
CA ARG A 133 12.02 3.54 0.19
C ARG A 133 12.91 2.50 0.83
N PHE A 134 12.58 1.23 0.59
CA PHE A 134 13.33 0.09 1.10
C PHE A 134 13.23 -1.09 0.13
N PHE A 135 14.23 -1.98 0.15
CA PHE A 135 14.27 -3.17 -0.69
C PHE A 135 14.12 -4.49 0.10
N GLY A 136 13.99 -5.59 -0.63
CA GLY A 136 14.01 -6.93 -0.05
C GLY A 136 12.64 -7.35 0.44
N VAL A 137 12.35 -7.18 1.73
CA VAL A 137 11.20 -7.81 2.41
C VAL A 137 9.87 -7.16 2.04
N ASN A 138 9.00 -7.86 1.28
CA ASN A 138 7.66 -7.38 0.92
C ASN A 138 6.51 -8.11 1.63
N ALA A 139 6.80 -9.20 2.36
CA ALA A 139 5.80 -9.88 3.18
C ALA A 139 6.44 -10.58 4.39
N VAL A 140 5.67 -10.69 5.48
CA VAL A 140 6.02 -11.49 6.64
C VAL A 140 4.91 -12.51 6.90
N GLN A 141 5.29 -13.77 7.03
CA GLN A 141 4.42 -14.83 7.51
C GLN A 141 4.78 -15.20 8.94
N ALA A 142 3.76 -15.46 9.75
CA ALA A 142 3.90 -15.99 11.09
C ALA A 142 3.17 -17.32 11.23
N ALA A 143 3.76 -18.24 11.99
CA ALA A 143 3.06 -19.43 12.48
C ALA A 143 2.33 -19.06 13.77
N VAL A 144 1.00 -19.09 13.71
CA VAL A 144 0.15 -18.56 14.78
C VAL A 144 -0.83 -19.63 15.25
N ASP A 145 -1.14 -19.63 16.54
CA ASP A 145 -2.27 -20.40 17.05
C ASP A 145 -3.52 -19.54 17.02
N VAL A 146 -4.51 -20.03 16.29
CA VAL A 146 -5.77 -19.33 16.07
C VAL A 146 -6.91 -20.29 16.35
N ASP A 147 -7.83 -19.86 17.21
CA ASP A 147 -9.04 -20.61 17.52
C ASP A 147 -10.17 -20.32 16.51
N GLN A 148 -10.00 -19.28 15.68
CA GLN A 148 -10.97 -18.83 14.68
C GLN A 148 -10.28 -18.47 13.37
N PRO A 149 -10.98 -18.54 12.22
CA PRO A 149 -10.45 -18.07 10.95
C PRO A 149 -10.06 -16.59 11.00
N VAL A 150 -8.83 -16.29 10.60
CA VAL A 150 -8.33 -14.91 10.51
C VAL A 150 -8.82 -14.28 9.22
N ARG A 151 -9.48 -13.13 9.34
CA ARG A 151 -9.95 -12.36 8.19
C ARG A 151 -8.85 -11.45 7.68
N ARG A 152 -8.69 -11.35 6.36
CA ARG A 152 -7.79 -10.39 5.72
C ARG A 152 -8.57 -9.22 5.12
N LEU A 153 -8.13 -8.00 5.41
CA LEU A 153 -8.55 -6.79 4.73
C LEU A 153 -7.37 -6.27 3.89
N VAL A 154 -7.56 -6.13 2.59
CA VAL A 154 -6.56 -5.49 1.72
C VAL A 154 -6.96 -4.03 1.50
N PHE A 155 -5.99 -3.13 1.70
CA PHE A 155 -6.09 -1.76 1.20
C PHE A 155 -5.56 -1.73 -0.23
N PHE A 156 -6.41 -1.42 -1.20
CA PHE A 156 -6.02 -1.34 -2.61
C PHE A 156 -6.19 0.08 -3.11
N GLY A 157 -5.14 0.64 -3.71
CA GLY A 157 -5.22 2.00 -4.19
C GLY A 157 -3.94 2.60 -4.73
N ASP A 158 -3.94 3.92 -4.69
CA ASP A 158 -2.88 4.77 -5.19
C ASP A 158 -1.92 5.25 -4.07
N SER A 159 -1.32 6.43 -4.23
CA SER A 159 -0.39 7.06 -3.28
C SER A 159 -1.01 7.27 -1.89
N LEU A 160 -2.29 7.64 -1.79
CA LEU A 160 -2.96 7.83 -0.50
C LEU A 160 -2.96 6.54 0.33
N THR A 161 -3.09 5.39 -0.36
CA THR A 161 -3.01 4.06 0.24
C THR A 161 -1.55 3.64 0.50
N ASN A 162 -0.67 3.83 -0.49
CA ASN A 162 0.75 3.46 -0.43
C ASN A 162 1.46 4.09 0.78
N MET A 163 1.28 5.41 0.96
CA MET A 163 1.93 6.20 2.01
C MET A 163 1.55 5.80 3.44
N SER A 164 0.50 4.98 3.60
CA SER A 164 0.09 4.40 4.88
C SER A 164 -0.41 5.38 5.94
N ARG A 165 -0.72 6.64 5.58
CA ARG A 165 -1.12 7.67 6.56
C ARG A 165 -2.47 7.38 7.21
N PHE A 166 -3.43 6.80 6.48
CA PHE A 166 -4.70 6.32 7.04
C PHE A 166 -4.72 4.80 7.26
N SER A 167 -4.12 4.02 6.35
CA SER A 167 -4.23 2.56 6.37
C SER A 167 -3.46 1.94 7.53
N ALA A 168 -2.29 2.46 7.91
CA ALA A 168 -1.54 1.97 9.07
C ALA A 168 -2.25 2.22 10.42
N PRO A 169 -2.72 3.42 10.76
CA PRO A 169 -3.49 3.62 12.00
C PRO A 169 -4.81 2.83 12.01
N LEU A 170 -5.44 2.61 10.85
CA LEU A 170 -6.61 1.75 10.74
C LEU A 170 -6.25 0.27 10.99
N ALA A 171 -5.19 -0.24 10.36
CA ALA A 171 -4.69 -1.60 10.56
C ALA A 171 -4.42 -1.91 12.04
N ARG A 172 -3.78 -0.99 12.78
CA ARG A 172 -3.56 -1.15 14.24
C ARG A 172 -4.86 -1.30 15.03
N LYS A 173 -5.97 -0.71 14.58
CA LYS A 173 -7.31 -0.89 15.19
C LYS A 173 -7.93 -2.23 14.79
N LEU A 174 -7.77 -2.64 13.54
CA LEU A 174 -8.34 -3.87 12.98
C LEU A 174 -7.76 -5.15 13.58
N VAL A 175 -6.50 -5.11 13.99
CA VAL A 175 -5.82 -6.25 14.65
C VAL A 175 -6.55 -6.68 15.92
N LYS A 176 -7.09 -5.72 16.69
CA LYS A 176 -7.91 -6.00 17.87
C LYS A 176 -9.24 -6.73 17.57
N ARG A 177 -9.59 -6.85 16.29
CA ARG A 177 -10.77 -7.57 15.78
C ARG A 177 -10.39 -8.87 15.04
N GLY A 178 -9.15 -9.32 15.19
CA GLY A 178 -8.68 -10.53 14.51
C GLY A 178 -8.58 -10.36 12.99
N ILE A 179 -8.32 -9.14 12.51
CA ILE A 179 -8.15 -8.85 11.08
C ILE A 179 -6.68 -8.54 10.78
N VAL A 180 -6.07 -9.29 9.86
CA VAL A 180 -4.77 -8.95 9.25
C VAL A 180 -4.98 -8.02 8.07
N THR A 181 -3.98 -7.19 7.79
CA THR A 181 -4.04 -6.22 6.70
C THR A 181 -2.86 -6.33 5.75
N ALA A 182 -3.10 -6.02 4.48
CA ALA A 182 -2.06 -5.88 3.46
C ALA A 182 -2.23 -4.55 2.73
N ASN A 183 -1.12 -3.89 2.42
CA ASN A 183 -1.11 -2.64 1.67
C ASN A 183 -0.75 -2.90 0.21
N HIS A 184 -1.75 -2.81 -0.67
CA HIS A 184 -1.63 -2.87 -2.12
C HIS A 184 -1.75 -1.48 -2.78
N GLY A 185 -1.26 -0.45 -2.10
CA GLY A 185 -1.16 0.90 -2.63
C GLY A 185 0.07 1.09 -3.53
N ILE A 186 -0.09 1.67 -4.72
CA ILE A 186 1.02 2.09 -5.59
C ILE A 186 0.93 3.60 -5.85
N SER A 187 1.99 4.33 -5.54
CA SER A 187 2.03 5.77 -5.81
C SER A 187 1.85 6.08 -7.30
N GLY A 188 0.98 7.04 -7.63
CA GLY A 188 0.66 7.42 -9.01
C GLY A 188 -0.16 6.39 -9.79
N ASN A 189 -0.62 5.29 -9.17
CA ASN A 189 -1.47 4.31 -9.86
C ASN A 189 -2.78 4.93 -10.31
N ARG A 190 -3.25 4.49 -11.47
CA ARG A 190 -4.53 4.87 -12.06
C ARG A 190 -5.38 3.61 -12.20
N LEU A 191 -6.70 3.77 -12.12
CA LEU A 191 -7.65 2.69 -12.29
C LEU A 191 -7.64 2.14 -13.71
N LEU A 192 -7.74 3.01 -14.72
CA LEU A 192 -8.03 2.62 -16.10
C LEU A 192 -6.80 2.46 -16.99
N TYR A 193 -5.72 3.17 -16.68
CA TYR A 193 -4.50 3.21 -17.49
C TYR A 193 -3.28 2.83 -16.66
N PRO A 194 -2.25 2.22 -17.26
CA PRO A 194 -0.97 2.07 -16.59
C PRO A 194 -0.28 3.43 -16.43
N GLY A 195 0.83 3.45 -15.69
CA GLY A 195 1.76 4.58 -15.69
C GLY A 195 2.12 5.02 -17.11
N HIS A 196 1.75 6.23 -17.48
CA HIS A 196 2.06 6.82 -18.78
C HIS A 196 2.19 8.34 -18.65
N GLY A 197 3.24 8.92 -19.24
CA GLY A 197 3.48 10.36 -19.13
C GLY A 197 4.97 10.71 -19.07
N LEU A 198 5.23 11.97 -18.73
CA LEU A 198 6.56 12.56 -18.63
C LEU A 198 7.15 12.51 -17.21
N SER A 199 6.40 11.99 -16.24
CA SER A 199 6.85 11.86 -14.86
C SER A 199 8.13 11.02 -14.80
N PRO A 200 9.18 11.45 -14.07
CA PRO A 200 10.36 10.62 -13.86
C PRO A 200 10.03 9.35 -13.05
N TRP A 201 8.86 9.29 -12.42
CA TRP A 201 8.38 8.15 -11.64
C TRP A 201 7.42 7.25 -12.40
N VAL A 202 7.19 7.49 -13.70
CA VAL A 202 6.13 6.83 -14.49
C VAL A 202 6.16 5.30 -14.43
N HIS A 203 7.35 4.69 -14.36
CA HIS A 203 7.49 3.24 -14.25
C HIS A 203 7.07 2.70 -12.89
N SER A 204 7.16 3.50 -11.83
CA SER A 204 6.72 3.12 -10.49
C SER A 204 5.21 3.14 -10.33
N PHE A 205 4.47 3.77 -11.26
CA PHE A 205 3.01 3.88 -11.22
C PHE A 205 2.30 2.56 -11.54
N GLY A 206 3.01 1.55 -12.05
CA GLY A 206 2.50 0.20 -12.24
C GLY A 206 1.45 0.04 -13.36
N GLU A 207 0.87 -1.16 -13.43
CA GLU A 207 -0.24 -1.46 -14.34
C GLU A 207 -1.54 -0.78 -13.88
N ALA A 208 -2.52 -0.65 -14.78
CA ALA A 208 -3.84 -0.15 -14.43
C ALA A 208 -4.46 -0.96 -13.26
N GLY A 209 -5.10 -0.28 -12.30
CA GLY A 209 -5.73 -0.90 -11.14
C GLY A 209 -6.71 -2.03 -11.51
N ILE A 210 -7.46 -1.86 -12.60
CA ILE A 210 -8.37 -2.91 -13.12
C ILE A 210 -7.66 -4.21 -13.53
N ARG A 211 -6.35 -4.19 -13.82
CA ARG A 211 -5.54 -5.37 -14.12
C ARG A 211 -4.84 -5.90 -12.87
N ARG A 212 -4.27 -5.01 -12.07
CA ARG A 212 -3.60 -5.35 -10.80
C ARG A 212 -4.50 -6.16 -9.87
N ILE A 213 -5.80 -5.84 -9.84
CA ILE A 213 -6.76 -6.54 -9.00
C ILE A 213 -6.87 -8.04 -9.34
N ASP A 214 -6.71 -8.43 -10.61
CA ASP A 214 -6.81 -9.85 -11.01
C ASP A 214 -5.71 -10.68 -10.33
N HIS A 215 -4.49 -10.14 -10.31
CA HIS A 215 -3.35 -10.77 -9.67
C HIS A 215 -3.56 -10.89 -8.15
N LEU A 216 -4.01 -9.82 -7.50
CA LEU A 216 -4.33 -9.83 -6.06
C LEU A 216 -5.37 -10.90 -5.71
N LEU A 217 -6.49 -10.93 -6.44
CA LEU A 217 -7.60 -11.84 -6.14
C LEU A 217 -7.26 -13.32 -6.37
N VAL A 218 -6.27 -13.62 -7.22
CA VAL A 218 -5.78 -14.99 -7.45
C VAL A 218 -4.73 -15.39 -6.42
N THR A 219 -3.77 -14.52 -6.13
CA THR A 219 -2.60 -14.88 -5.31
C THR A 219 -2.84 -14.72 -3.82
N GLU A 220 -3.67 -13.76 -3.42
CA GLU A 220 -3.96 -13.47 -2.02
C GLU A 220 -5.39 -12.95 -1.84
N PRO A 221 -6.43 -13.78 -2.11
CA PRO A 221 -7.81 -13.36 -1.99
C PRO A 221 -8.12 -12.86 -0.57
N PRO A 222 -8.56 -11.60 -0.40
CA PRO A 222 -8.92 -11.08 0.92
C PRO A 222 -10.37 -11.42 1.27
N ALA A 223 -10.72 -11.34 2.56
CA ALA A 223 -12.13 -11.36 2.95
C ALA A 223 -12.83 -10.02 2.62
N MET A 224 -12.07 -8.92 2.68
CA MET A 224 -12.54 -7.57 2.42
C MET A 224 -11.52 -6.80 1.58
N LEU A 225 -12.01 -6.07 0.57
CA LEU A 225 -11.20 -5.14 -0.22
C LEU A 225 -11.67 -3.71 0.06
N LEU A 226 -10.84 -2.93 0.75
CA LEU A 226 -11.04 -1.50 0.91
C LEU A 226 -10.34 -0.79 -0.25
N PHE A 227 -11.15 -0.22 -1.15
CA PHE A 227 -10.73 0.24 -2.47
C PHE A 227 -10.76 1.76 -2.56
N MET A 228 -9.65 2.37 -2.99
CA MET A 228 -9.55 3.80 -3.27
C MET A 228 -8.61 4.05 -4.44
N GLU A 229 -9.21 4.23 -5.62
CA GLU A 229 -8.56 4.49 -6.90
C GLU A 229 -9.39 5.49 -7.69
N GLY A 230 -8.80 6.07 -8.74
CA GLY A 230 -9.47 7.01 -9.64
C GLY A 230 -9.02 8.46 -9.47
N LEU A 231 -8.28 8.78 -8.40
CA LEU A 231 -7.75 10.13 -8.19
C LEU A 231 -6.71 10.48 -9.26
N ASN A 232 -5.73 9.60 -9.53
CA ASN A 232 -4.72 9.85 -10.56
C ASN A 232 -5.27 9.81 -11.99
N ASP A 233 -6.39 9.14 -12.22
CA ASP A 233 -7.11 9.21 -13.50
C ASP A 233 -7.61 10.64 -13.78
N LEU A 234 -7.77 11.46 -12.74
CA LEU A 234 -8.11 12.87 -12.83
C LEU A 234 -6.86 13.77 -12.71
N LEU A 235 -5.92 13.46 -11.82
CA LEU A 235 -4.73 14.31 -11.60
C LEU A 235 -3.80 14.37 -12.81
N HIS A 236 -3.48 13.22 -13.42
CA HIS A 236 -2.41 13.13 -14.41
C HIS A 236 -2.76 13.69 -15.81
N PRO A 237 -3.96 13.50 -16.36
CA PRO A 237 -4.28 14.02 -17.70
C PRO A 237 -4.22 15.55 -17.77
N GLY A 238 -3.41 16.07 -18.70
CA GLY A 238 -3.19 17.51 -18.88
C GLY A 238 -2.07 18.09 -18.02
N THR A 239 -1.46 17.29 -17.14
CA THR A 239 -0.25 17.65 -16.39
C THR A 239 0.92 16.81 -16.88
N GLU A 240 1.10 15.62 -16.31
CA GLU A 240 2.20 14.70 -16.63
C GLU A 240 1.80 13.67 -17.71
N SER A 241 0.50 13.45 -17.95
CA SER A 241 -0.04 12.58 -18.99
C SER A 241 -0.80 13.36 -20.07
N PRO A 242 -0.97 12.81 -21.29
CA PRO A 242 -1.76 13.45 -22.35
C PRO A 242 -3.19 13.78 -21.90
N ALA A 243 -3.66 15.00 -22.16
CA ALA A 243 -5.01 15.45 -21.79
C ALA A 243 -6.14 14.56 -22.34
N ARG A 244 -5.93 13.94 -23.52
CA ARG A 244 -6.86 12.99 -24.14
C ARG A 244 -7.14 11.73 -23.31
N GLU A 245 -6.36 11.50 -22.26
CA GLU A 245 -6.54 10.36 -21.35
C GLU A 245 -7.45 10.67 -20.16
N LEU A 246 -7.99 11.90 -20.06
CA LEU A 246 -9.02 12.22 -19.08
C LEU A 246 -10.26 11.35 -19.36
N PRO A 247 -10.65 10.45 -18.44
CA PRO A 247 -11.79 9.58 -18.68
C PRO A 247 -13.10 10.34 -18.47
N SER A 248 -14.18 9.80 -19.04
CA SER A 248 -15.53 10.18 -18.62
C SER A 248 -15.87 9.56 -17.26
N ALA A 249 -16.84 10.13 -16.54
CA ALA A 249 -17.39 9.52 -15.34
C ALA A 249 -17.91 8.10 -15.60
N ALA A 250 -18.57 7.87 -16.75
CA ALA A 250 -19.04 6.55 -17.14
C ALA A 250 -17.89 5.53 -17.31
N GLY A 251 -16.74 5.96 -17.84
CA GLY A 251 -15.56 5.10 -17.97
C GLY A 251 -14.98 4.69 -16.61
N LEU A 252 -14.90 5.62 -15.66
CA LEU A 252 -14.48 5.31 -14.29
C LEU A 252 -15.48 4.40 -13.58
N ASN A 253 -16.78 4.68 -13.69
CA ASN A 253 -17.83 3.85 -13.12
C ASN A 253 -17.75 2.41 -13.64
N GLN A 254 -17.58 2.22 -14.96
CA GLN A 254 -17.39 0.88 -15.54
C GLN A 254 -16.14 0.17 -14.98
N GLY A 255 -15.05 0.88 -14.77
CA GLY A 255 -13.85 0.33 -14.14
C GLY A 255 -14.11 -0.13 -12.70
N ILE A 256 -14.82 0.68 -11.91
CA ILE A 256 -15.19 0.37 -10.53
C ILE A 256 -16.17 -0.81 -10.48
N ASP A 257 -17.16 -0.84 -11.37
CA ASP A 257 -18.12 -1.94 -11.51
C ASP A 257 -17.41 -3.26 -11.87
N ALA A 258 -16.40 -3.20 -12.75
CA ALA A 258 -15.60 -4.36 -13.09
C ALA A 258 -14.80 -4.89 -11.88
N VAL A 259 -14.25 -4.00 -11.05
CA VAL A 259 -13.59 -4.40 -9.78
C VAL A 259 -14.61 -5.04 -8.83
N ALA A 260 -15.79 -4.45 -8.68
CA ALA A 260 -16.85 -4.99 -7.83
C ALA A 260 -17.31 -6.39 -8.29
N ALA A 261 -17.48 -6.59 -9.60
CA ALA A 261 -17.83 -7.88 -10.18
C ALA A 261 -16.74 -8.94 -9.91
N LYS A 262 -15.46 -8.60 -10.12
CA LYS A 262 -14.34 -9.49 -9.81
C LYS A 262 -14.27 -9.88 -8.33
N CYS A 263 -14.57 -8.94 -7.42
CA CYS A 263 -14.70 -9.21 -5.99
C CYS A 263 -15.86 -10.17 -5.70
N ALA A 264 -17.03 -9.94 -6.30
CA ALA A 264 -18.21 -10.79 -6.12
C ALA A 264 -17.95 -12.23 -6.58
N ASP A 265 -17.30 -12.42 -7.73
CA ASP A 265 -16.92 -13.73 -8.26
C ASP A 265 -15.99 -14.52 -7.31
N ARG A 266 -15.28 -13.82 -6.42
CA ARG A 266 -14.36 -14.39 -5.43
C ARG A 266 -14.89 -14.32 -4.00
N HIS A 267 -16.16 -13.95 -3.82
CA HIS A 267 -16.80 -13.80 -2.49
C HIS A 267 -16.05 -12.81 -1.57
N VAL A 268 -15.46 -11.78 -2.17
CA VAL A 268 -14.75 -10.71 -1.47
C VAL A 268 -15.72 -9.57 -1.19
N THR A 269 -15.81 -9.12 0.05
CA THR A 269 -16.61 -7.93 0.38
C THR A 269 -15.92 -6.68 -0.18
N PHE A 270 -16.55 -6.06 -1.18
CA PHE A 270 -16.06 -4.83 -1.80
C PHE A 270 -16.51 -3.60 -1.01
N ILE A 271 -15.55 -2.76 -0.60
CA ILE A 271 -15.75 -1.57 0.24
C ILE A 271 -15.12 -0.38 -0.51
N PRO A 272 -15.84 0.24 -1.47
CA PRO A 272 -15.30 1.37 -2.22
C PRO A 272 -15.34 2.65 -1.39
N MET A 273 -14.29 3.45 -1.47
CA MET A 273 -14.23 4.79 -0.90
C MET A 273 -14.33 5.84 -2.00
N THR A 274 -15.09 6.89 -1.75
CA THR A 274 -15.19 8.05 -2.66
C THR A 274 -13.83 8.71 -2.89
N ILE A 275 -13.59 9.17 -4.11
CA ILE A 275 -12.39 9.91 -4.54
C ILE A 275 -12.32 11.25 -3.77
N THR A 276 -11.21 11.45 -3.06
CA THR A 276 -10.99 12.63 -2.21
C THR A 276 -10.91 13.92 -3.03
N PRO A 277 -11.20 15.08 -2.43
CA PRO A 277 -10.98 16.37 -3.07
C PRO A 277 -9.50 16.59 -3.40
N PHE A 278 -9.24 17.35 -4.47
CA PHE A 278 -7.88 17.70 -4.93
C PHE A 278 -7.80 19.11 -5.54
N GLY A 279 -8.76 19.97 -5.20
CA GLY A 279 -8.76 21.38 -5.58
C GLY A 279 -7.47 22.06 -5.15
N GLN A 280 -6.98 22.99 -5.97
CA GLN A 280 -5.70 23.70 -5.78
C GLN A 280 -4.44 22.83 -5.97
N SER A 281 -4.58 21.54 -6.22
CA SER A 281 -3.43 20.67 -6.47
C SER A 281 -2.69 21.01 -7.76
N GLN A 282 -1.39 20.79 -7.74
CA GLN A 282 -0.50 20.96 -8.87
C GLN A 282 0.42 19.76 -9.01
N LEU A 283 0.71 19.36 -10.24
CA LEU A 283 1.74 18.40 -10.57
C LEU A 283 2.77 19.07 -11.48
N SER A 284 4.04 19.04 -11.08
CA SER A 284 5.13 19.68 -11.82
C SER A 284 4.87 21.16 -12.15
N GLY A 285 4.20 21.88 -11.24
CA GLY A 285 3.86 23.30 -11.39
C GLY A 285 2.66 23.57 -12.32
N ILE A 286 1.97 22.53 -12.80
CA ILE A 286 0.78 22.63 -13.64
C ILE A 286 -0.45 22.31 -12.79
N GLU A 287 -1.50 23.12 -12.91
CA GLU A 287 -2.77 22.88 -12.23
C GLU A 287 -3.35 21.52 -12.61
N ALA A 288 -3.51 20.64 -11.62
CA ALA A 288 -4.04 19.30 -11.83
C ALA A 288 -5.57 19.26 -11.72
N TRP A 289 -6.15 20.23 -11.01
CA TRP A 289 -7.59 20.37 -10.85
C TRP A 289 -8.24 21.22 -11.95
N SER A 290 -9.52 20.96 -12.23
CA SER A 290 -10.35 21.84 -13.06
C SER A 290 -11.83 21.63 -12.74
N PRO A 291 -12.73 22.59 -13.07
CA PRO A 291 -14.17 22.40 -12.91
C PRO A 291 -14.72 21.18 -13.66
N GLU A 292 -14.14 20.84 -14.81
CA GLU A 292 -14.50 19.64 -15.58
C GLU A 292 -14.13 18.36 -14.82
N LYS A 293 -12.91 18.28 -14.29
CA LYS A 293 -12.46 17.13 -13.50
C LYS A 293 -13.25 16.99 -12.21
N GLU A 294 -13.63 18.09 -11.57
CA GLU A 294 -14.48 18.09 -10.38
C GLU A 294 -15.88 17.53 -10.68
N LYS A 295 -16.47 17.92 -11.81
CA LYS A 295 -17.76 17.36 -12.26
C LYS A 295 -17.67 15.84 -12.45
N ILE A 296 -16.57 15.35 -13.02
CA ILE A 296 -16.32 13.91 -13.17
C ILE A 296 -16.20 13.26 -11.79
N ARG A 297 -15.36 13.82 -10.89
CA ARG A 297 -15.16 13.30 -9.53
C ARG A 297 -16.47 13.16 -8.77
N GLN A 298 -17.32 14.19 -8.79
CA GLN A 298 -18.61 14.18 -8.11
C GLN A 298 -19.54 13.11 -8.68
N ALA A 299 -19.66 13.01 -10.00
CA ALA A 299 -20.48 11.98 -10.65
C ALA A 299 -20.00 10.56 -10.33
N VAL A 300 -18.68 10.34 -10.25
CA VAL A 300 -18.11 9.05 -9.85
C VAL A 300 -18.34 8.78 -8.36
N ASN A 301 -18.24 9.79 -7.51
CA ASN A 301 -18.51 9.63 -6.08
C ASN A 301 -19.98 9.31 -5.80
N ASP A 302 -20.91 9.89 -6.55
CA ASP A 302 -22.33 9.54 -6.46
C ASP A 302 -22.58 8.08 -6.86
N HIS A 303 -21.87 7.58 -7.89
CA HIS A 303 -21.88 6.17 -8.24
C HIS A 303 -21.30 5.29 -7.13
N ILE A 304 -20.15 5.66 -6.57
CA ILE A 304 -19.52 4.95 -5.44
C ILE A 304 -20.48 4.86 -4.24
N ARG A 305 -21.20 5.92 -3.91
CA ARG A 305 -22.17 5.93 -2.79
C ARG A 305 -23.34 4.98 -2.98
N SER A 306 -23.60 4.51 -4.20
CA SER A 306 -24.67 3.54 -4.46
C SER A 306 -24.31 2.10 -4.04
N PHE A 307 -23.03 1.81 -3.80
CA PHE A 307 -22.60 0.48 -3.39
C PHE A 307 -22.98 0.17 -1.93
N PRO A 308 -23.31 -1.10 -1.59
CA PRO A 308 -23.83 -1.47 -0.26
C PRO A 308 -22.92 -1.11 0.93
N TYR A 309 -21.60 -1.17 0.73
CA TYR A 309 -20.59 -0.94 1.77
C TYR A 309 -19.73 0.28 1.49
N ALA A 310 -20.21 1.21 0.66
CA ALA A 310 -19.48 2.42 0.31
C ALA A 310 -19.15 3.27 1.53
N ILE A 311 -17.97 3.91 1.51
CA ILE A 311 -17.57 4.88 2.53
C ILE A 311 -17.35 6.25 1.88
N ASP A 312 -18.12 7.25 2.32
CA ASP A 312 -18.00 8.64 1.86
C ASP A 312 -16.85 9.37 2.56
N LEU A 313 -15.62 8.95 2.25
CA LEU A 313 -14.41 9.59 2.75
C LEU A 313 -14.25 11.02 2.22
N ALA A 314 -14.71 11.31 1.00
CA ALA A 314 -14.50 12.58 0.34
C ALA A 314 -15.21 13.71 1.09
N SER A 315 -16.45 13.50 1.51
CA SER A 315 -17.18 14.48 2.32
C SER A 315 -16.60 14.65 3.72
N GLN A 316 -15.96 13.61 4.27
CA GLN A 316 -15.34 13.68 5.60
C GLN A 316 -14.05 14.52 5.60
N VAL A 317 -13.29 14.49 4.51
CA VAL A 317 -11.96 15.15 4.43
C VAL A 317 -11.99 16.51 3.73
N ALA A 318 -13.14 16.90 3.18
CA ALA A 318 -13.31 18.16 2.48
C ALA A 318 -13.40 19.37 3.42
N SER A 319 -12.92 20.51 2.94
CA SER A 319 -13.10 21.80 3.61
C SER A 319 -14.57 22.20 3.63
N THR A 320 -15.02 22.76 4.76
CA THR A 320 -16.38 23.30 4.88
C THR A 320 -16.60 24.58 4.07
N ALA A 321 -15.51 25.28 3.71
CA ALA A 321 -15.57 26.50 2.91
C ALA A 321 -15.60 26.22 1.41
N ASP A 322 -14.93 25.15 0.98
CA ASP A 322 -14.90 24.68 -0.41
C ASP A 322 -14.74 23.16 -0.45
N SER A 323 -15.82 22.46 -0.83
CA SER A 323 -15.84 21.00 -0.86
C SER A 323 -14.92 20.35 -1.91
N SER A 324 -14.34 21.16 -2.81
CA SER A 324 -13.36 20.70 -3.79
C SER A 324 -11.94 20.61 -3.23
N VAL A 325 -11.68 21.19 -2.05
CA VAL A 325 -10.37 21.24 -1.39
C VAL A 325 -10.36 20.38 -0.12
N LEU A 326 -9.20 19.81 0.23
CA LEU A 326 -9.01 19.14 1.52
C LEU A 326 -9.11 20.15 2.67
N ASP A 327 -9.75 19.76 3.77
CA ASP A 327 -9.65 20.56 5.00
C ASP A 327 -8.20 20.58 5.51
N ALA A 328 -7.79 21.69 6.10
CA ALA A 328 -6.42 21.95 6.51
C ALA A 328 -5.85 20.90 7.48
N VAL A 329 -6.69 20.24 8.29
CA VAL A 329 -6.21 19.14 9.15
C VAL A 329 -5.79 17.92 8.33
N TYR A 330 -6.45 17.69 7.19
CA TYR A 330 -6.15 16.59 6.29
C TYR A 330 -5.06 16.92 5.30
N ASP A 331 -4.86 18.16 4.89
CA ASP A 331 -3.87 18.48 3.87
C ASP A 331 -2.43 18.49 4.41
N ARG A 332 -1.49 17.82 3.72
CA ARG A 332 -0.04 17.94 4.02
C ARG A 332 0.60 19.20 3.45
N GLY A 333 -0.16 19.99 2.70
CA GLY A 333 0.26 21.20 1.99
C GLY A 333 0.45 21.01 0.48
N ASP A 334 0.11 19.86 -0.08
CA ASP A 334 0.14 19.61 -1.53
C ASP A 334 -1.25 19.47 -2.15
N HIS A 335 -2.30 19.64 -1.34
CA HIS A 335 -3.70 19.59 -1.73
C HIS A 335 -4.14 18.23 -2.32
N ILE A 336 -3.37 17.16 -2.09
CA ILE A 336 -3.65 15.80 -2.56
C ILE A 336 -3.57 14.81 -1.41
N HIS A 337 -2.45 14.79 -0.69
CA HIS A 337 -2.12 13.73 0.23
C HIS A 337 -2.44 14.10 1.67
N PHE A 338 -2.94 13.12 2.43
CA PHE A 338 -3.25 13.38 3.83
C PHE A 338 -2.01 13.74 4.65
N SER A 339 -2.09 14.67 5.59
CA SER A 339 -1.10 14.89 6.65
C SER A 339 -1.07 13.70 7.61
N VAL A 340 -0.05 13.61 8.47
CA VAL A 340 0.00 12.54 9.50
C VAL A 340 -1.17 12.63 10.49
N PRO A 341 -1.50 13.81 11.07
CA PRO A 341 -2.72 13.98 11.87
C PRO A 341 -4.00 13.67 11.08
N GLY A 342 -4.11 14.18 9.86
CA GLY A 342 -5.25 13.96 8.97
C GLY A 342 -5.52 12.49 8.68
N GLY A 343 -4.48 11.73 8.34
CA GLY A 343 -4.57 10.29 8.14
C GLY A 343 -5.05 9.54 9.38
N ARG A 344 -4.69 9.99 10.59
CA ARG A 344 -5.20 9.41 11.86
C ARG A 344 -6.68 9.72 12.07
N GLU A 345 -7.16 10.92 11.74
CA GLU A 345 -8.59 11.25 11.81
C GLU A 345 -9.39 10.47 10.77
N ALA A 346 -8.90 10.37 9.53
CA ALA A 346 -9.49 9.53 8.50
C ALA A 346 -9.60 8.07 8.96
N ALA A 347 -8.55 7.51 9.56
CA ALA A 347 -8.59 6.15 10.11
C ALA A 347 -9.61 5.95 11.24
N LYS A 348 -9.85 6.97 12.08
CA LYS A 348 -10.91 6.91 13.10
C LYS A 348 -12.30 6.88 12.45
N PHE A 349 -12.53 7.74 11.46
CA PHE A 349 -13.78 7.78 10.70
C PHE A 349 -14.03 6.43 10.01
N LEU A 350 -13.06 5.92 9.24
CA LEU A 350 -13.16 4.63 8.56
C LEU A 350 -13.46 3.49 9.54
N TYR A 351 -12.78 3.44 10.68
CA TYR A 351 -13.03 2.41 11.69
C TYR A 351 -14.46 2.50 12.27
N ALA A 352 -14.98 3.71 12.52
CA ALA A 352 -16.33 3.90 13.00
C ALA A 352 -17.37 3.46 11.96
N ASP A 353 -17.13 3.76 10.68
CA ASP A 353 -18.04 3.41 9.60
C ASP A 353 -18.07 1.89 9.36
N LEU A 354 -16.90 1.23 9.30
CA LEU A 354 -16.81 -0.23 9.22
C LEU A 354 -17.55 -0.94 10.37
N ARG A 355 -17.53 -0.36 11.58
CA ARG A 355 -18.31 -0.87 12.72
C ARG A 355 -19.80 -0.69 12.53
N LYS A 356 -20.24 0.48 12.05
CA LYS A 356 -21.64 0.78 11.76
C LYS A 356 -22.20 -0.21 10.73
N GLN A 357 -21.40 -0.56 9.73
CA GLN A 357 -21.71 -1.56 8.71
C GLN A 357 -21.57 -3.02 9.19
N LYS A 358 -21.16 -3.25 10.44
CA LYS A 358 -20.91 -4.58 11.04
C LYS A 358 -19.85 -5.43 10.32
N LEU A 359 -18.89 -4.77 9.67
CA LEU A 359 -17.77 -5.44 8.99
C LEU A 359 -16.65 -5.79 9.97
N VAL A 360 -16.48 -5.00 11.05
CA VAL A 360 -15.35 -5.14 11.99
C VAL A 360 -15.73 -5.20 13.44
#